data_AF-A0A5D6W515-F1
#
_entry.id   AF-A0A5D6W515-F1
#
_cell.length_a   1.000
_cell.length_b   1.000
_cell.length_c   1.000
_cell.angle_alpha   90.00
_cell.angle_beta   90.00
_cell.angle_gamma   90.00
#
_symmetry.space_group_name_H-M   'P 1'
#
loop_
_entity.id
_entity.type
_entity.pdbx_description
1 polymer ?
#
loop_
_entity_poly.entity_id
_entity_poly.type
_entity_poly.pdbx_seq_one_letter_code
_entity_poly.pdbx_strand_id
1 'polypeptide(L)'
;MEKQIAVWLLQRGYADDLEQGIRFAQALANKECTEEMLDALGHNIDVFMSVGGPVTADNLLPFLLDKYNMAKKLIHFWNENPKDTNAIFFFNECRKHGIS
;
A
#
# COMPACT_ATOMS: atom_id res chain seq x y z
N MET A 1 -7.65 -10.29 -0.25
CA MET A 1 -7.58 -8.84 -0.59
C MET A 1 -6.38 -8.19 0.08
N GLU A 2 -6.06 -8.48 1.35
CA GLU A 2 -4.88 -7.89 2.02
C GLU A 2 -3.57 -8.18 1.27
N LYS A 3 -3.38 -9.41 0.76
CA LYS A 3 -2.19 -9.76 -0.04
C LYS A 3 -2.05 -8.95 -1.33
N GLN A 4 -3.16 -8.65 -2.00
CA GLN A 4 -3.15 -7.79 -3.19
C GLN A 4 -2.82 -6.34 -2.81
N ILE A 5 -3.34 -5.85 -1.67
CA ILE A 5 -2.97 -4.53 -1.15
C ILE A 5 -1.49 -4.48 -0.79
N ALA A 6 -0.92 -5.54 -0.20
CA ALA A 6 0.51 -5.64 0.09
C ALA A 6 1.37 -5.50 -1.18
N VAL A 7 0.99 -6.18 -2.27
CA VAL A 7 1.64 -6.01 -3.58
C VAL A 7 1.50 -4.58 -4.09
N TRP A 8 0.34 -3.95 -3.90
CA TRP A 8 0.14 -2.55 -4.28
C TRP A 8 1.04 -1.60 -3.46
N LEU A 9 1.13 -1.79 -2.15
CA LEU A 9 2.02 -1.01 -1.28
C LEU A 9 3.48 -1.14 -1.72
N LEU A 10 3.93 -2.37 -2.01
CA LEU A 10 5.26 -2.66 -2.54
C LEU A 10 5.52 -1.94 -3.87
N GLN A 11 4.61 -2.04 -4.84
CA GLN A 11 4.75 -1.36 -6.15
C GLN A 11 4.79 0.17 -6.04
N ARG A 12 4.22 0.73 -4.97
CA ARG A 12 4.22 2.18 -4.71
C ARG A 12 5.39 2.65 -3.86
N GLY A 13 6.28 1.75 -3.45
CA GLY A 13 7.41 2.08 -2.58
C GLY A 13 6.98 2.43 -1.15
N TYR A 14 5.82 1.93 -0.72
CA TYR A 14 5.35 2.06 0.67
C TYR A 14 5.78 0.89 1.56
N ALA A 15 6.38 -0.15 0.97
CA ALA A 15 7.00 -1.25 1.65
C ALA A 15 8.21 -1.70 0.82
N ASP A 16 9.27 -2.17 1.48
CA ASP A 16 10.51 -2.62 0.86
C ASP A 16 10.40 -4.05 0.32
N ASP A 17 9.55 -4.87 0.96
CA ASP A 17 9.27 -6.24 0.55
C ASP A 17 7.80 -6.63 0.80
N LEU A 18 7.44 -7.82 0.32
CA LEU A 18 6.07 -8.33 0.40
C LEU A 18 5.64 -8.63 1.84
N GLU A 19 6.53 -9.12 2.70
CA GLU A 19 6.17 -9.48 4.08
C GLU A 19 5.87 -8.23 4.89
N GLN A 20 6.71 -7.18 4.73
CA GLN A 20 6.45 -5.87 5.28
C GLN A 20 5.14 -5.29 4.73
N GLY A 21 4.91 -5.40 3.41
CA GLY A 21 3.65 -4.98 2.80
C GLY A 21 2.42 -5.68 3.39
N ILE A 22 2.52 -6.97 3.75
CA ILE A 22 1.44 -7.72 4.41
C ILE A 22 1.18 -7.20 5.81
N ARG A 23 2.24 -7.02 6.62
CA ARG A 23 2.12 -6.44 7.97
C ARG A 23 1.50 -5.05 7.91
N PHE A 24 1.90 -4.24 6.93
CA PHE A 24 1.38 -2.89 6.75
C PHE A 24 -0.09 -2.89 6.34
N ALA A 25 -0.48 -3.73 5.38
CA ALA A 25 -1.87 -3.87 4.98
C ALA A 25 -2.78 -4.32 6.14
N GLN A 26 -2.29 -5.22 7.00
CA GLN A 26 -3.01 -5.68 8.20
C GLN A 26 -3.19 -4.57 9.24
N ALA A 27 -2.11 -3.85 9.58
CA ALA A 27 -2.20 -2.73 10.52
C ALA A 27 -3.11 -1.61 10.00
N LEU A 28 -3.06 -1.29 8.69
CA LEU A 28 -3.96 -0.30 8.09
C LEU A 28 -5.43 -0.76 8.09
N ALA A 29 -5.70 -2.07 7.96
CA ALA A 29 -7.04 -2.61 8.13
C ALA A 29 -7.59 -2.38 9.55
N ASN A 30 -6.70 -2.38 10.56
CA ASN A 30 -7.01 -2.07 11.95
C ASN A 30 -6.95 -0.56 12.27
N LYS A 31 -6.64 0.29 11.30
CA LYS A 31 -6.43 1.75 11.45
C LYS A 31 -5.26 2.08 12.40
N GLU A 32 -4.21 1.28 12.34
CA GLU A 32 -3.01 1.45 13.14
C GLU A 32 -1.84 1.92 12.27
N CYS A 33 -1.01 2.79 12.84
CA CYS A 33 0.29 3.16 12.30
C CYS A 33 1.35 2.61 13.24
N THR A 34 2.15 1.67 12.72
CA THR A 34 3.18 0.97 13.52
C THR A 34 4.49 1.74 13.49
N GLU A 35 5.37 1.49 14.46
CA GLU A 35 6.73 2.05 14.46
C GLU A 35 7.49 1.65 13.19
N GLU A 36 7.32 0.41 12.72
CA GLU A 36 7.92 -0.07 11.47
C GLU A 36 7.50 0.78 10.25
N MET A 37 6.22 1.20 10.17
CA MET A 37 5.76 2.10 9.10
C MET A 37 6.43 3.47 9.19
N LEU A 38 6.58 4.00 10.40
CA LEU A 38 7.19 5.30 10.60
C LEU A 38 8.67 5.28 10.25
N ASP A 39 9.38 4.22 10.61
CA ASP A 39 10.80 4.05 10.27
C ASP A 39 10.99 3.88 8.76
N ALA A 40 10.16 3.05 8.11
CA ALA A 40 10.26 2.81 6.66
C ALA A 40 9.89 4.05 5.83
N LEU A 41 8.87 4.80 6.25
CA LEU A 41 8.29 5.89 5.44
C LEU A 41 8.67 7.28 5.93
N GLY A 42 9.28 7.39 7.11
CA GLY A 42 9.70 8.66 7.70
C GLY A 42 10.74 9.39 6.84
N HIS A 43 11.53 8.63 6.08
CA HIS A 43 12.54 9.14 5.16
C HIS A 43 12.11 9.10 3.69
N ASN A 44 10.88 8.66 3.40
CA ASN A 44 10.37 8.60 2.04
C ASN A 44 10.02 10.00 1.54
N ILE A 45 10.70 10.46 0.47
CA ILE A 45 10.56 11.83 -0.04
C ILE A 45 9.15 12.13 -0.57
N ASP A 46 8.50 11.15 -1.20
CA ASP A 46 7.16 11.34 -1.75
C ASP A 46 6.11 11.46 -0.63
N VAL A 47 6.30 10.70 0.45
CA VAL A 47 5.48 10.80 1.65
C VAL A 47 5.69 12.15 2.31
N PHE A 48 6.94 12.57 2.53
CA PHE A 48 7.28 13.87 3.11
C PHE A 48 6.64 15.03 2.32
N MET A 49 6.76 15.02 0.99
CA MET A 49 6.16 16.02 0.11
C MET A 49 4.63 16.03 0.17
N SER A 50 4.01 14.89 0.49
CA SER A 50 2.56 14.74 0.59
C SER A 50 2.00 15.18 1.94
N VAL A 51 2.69 14.88 3.05
CA VAL A 51 2.20 15.17 4.41
C VAL A 51 2.60 16.55 4.94
N GLY A 52 3.57 17.23 4.31
CA GLY A 52 3.83 18.66 4.52
C GLY A 52 4.57 19.02 5.82
N GLY A 53 5.57 18.24 6.21
CA GLY A 53 6.37 18.45 7.42
C GLY A 53 7.18 17.21 7.76
N PRO A 54 7.86 17.16 8.93
CA PRO A 54 8.41 15.88 9.40
C PRO A 54 7.30 14.83 9.43
N VAL A 55 7.59 13.64 8.92
CA VAL A 55 6.64 12.54 8.93
C VAL A 55 6.49 12.07 10.38
N THR A 56 5.27 12.09 10.90
CA THR A 56 4.91 11.65 12.24
C THR A 56 3.78 10.63 12.16
N ALA A 57 3.55 9.85 13.22
CA ALA A 57 2.42 8.92 13.24
C ALA A 57 1.07 9.62 12.94
N ASP A 58 0.89 10.84 13.47
CA ASP A 58 -0.33 11.65 13.32
C ASP A 58 -0.63 12.05 11.87
N ASN A 59 0.40 12.32 11.06
CA ASN A 59 0.23 12.70 9.65
C ASN A 59 0.38 11.51 8.68
N LEU A 60 1.15 10.49 9.07
CA LEU A 60 1.37 9.29 8.29
C LEU A 60 0.14 8.39 8.28
N LEU A 61 -0.55 8.21 9.41
CA LEU A 61 -1.72 7.35 9.49
C LEU A 61 -2.85 7.80 8.55
N PRO A 62 -3.29 9.07 8.57
CA PRO A 62 -4.32 9.53 7.63
C PRO A 62 -3.90 9.38 6.16
N PHE A 63 -2.63 9.67 5.86
CA PHE A 63 -2.08 9.49 4.51
C PHE A 63 -2.14 8.02 4.06
N LEU A 64 -1.66 7.09 4.88
CA LEU A 64 -1.67 5.67 4.54
C LEU A 64 -3.07 5.10 4.48
N LEU A 65 -4.00 5.57 5.31
CA LEU A 65 -5.41 5.18 5.23
C LEU A 65 -6.06 5.66 3.92
N ASP A 66 -5.73 6.86 3.43
CA ASP A 66 -6.15 7.31 2.10
C ASP A 66 -5.62 6.37 1.01
N LYS A 67 -4.33 6.03 1.05
CA LYS A 67 -3.72 5.11 0.06
C LYS A 67 -4.28 3.70 0.13
N TYR A 68 -4.51 3.18 1.33
CA TYR A 68 -5.14 1.89 1.56
C TYR A 68 -6.55 1.84 0.97
N ASN A 69 -7.36 2.88 1.20
CA ASN A 69 -8.71 2.96 0.65
C ASN A 69 -8.71 3.11 -0.88
N MET A 70 -7.75 3.85 -1.43
CA MET A 70 -7.54 3.95 -2.87
C MET A 70 -7.17 2.58 -3.47
N ALA A 71 -6.22 1.86 -2.87
CA ALA A 71 -5.82 0.53 -3.30
C ALA A 71 -7.01 -0.44 -3.31
N LYS A 72 -7.84 -0.43 -2.26
CA LYS A 72 -9.08 -1.25 -2.20
C LYS A 72 -10.01 -0.96 -3.37
N LYS A 73 -10.28 0.32 -3.66
CA LYS A 73 -11.16 0.72 -4.77
C LYS A 73 -10.60 0.28 -6.12
N LEU A 74 -9.30 0.50 -6.35
CA LEU A 74 -8.62 0.10 -7.59
C LEU A 74 -8.63 -1.41 -7.79
N ILE A 75 -8.27 -2.18 -6.76
CA ILE A 75 -8.25 -3.64 -6.82
C ILE A 75 -9.66 -4.19 -7.06
N HIS A 76 -10.67 -3.63 -6.41
CA HIS A 76 -12.06 -4.01 -6.66
C HIS A 76 -12.46 -3.73 -8.12
N PHE A 77 -12.18 -2.52 -8.62
CA PHE A 77 -12.44 -2.15 -10.01
C PHE A 77 -11.72 -3.09 -11.01
N TRP A 78 -10.45 -3.43 -10.74
CA TRP A 78 -9.67 -4.33 -11.60
C TRP A 78 -10.17 -5.77 -11.58
N ASN A 79 -10.69 -6.24 -10.45
CA ASN A 79 -11.35 -7.56 -10.40
C ASN A 79 -12.61 -7.59 -11.27
N GLU A 80 -13.37 -6.50 -11.33
CA GLU A 80 -14.56 -6.37 -12.20
C GLU A 80 -14.18 -6.13 -13.67
N ASN A 81 -13.00 -5.60 -13.93
CA ASN A 81 -12.52 -5.22 -15.25
C ASN A 81 -11.15 -5.85 -15.57
N PRO A 82 -11.05 -7.19 -15.64
CA PRO A 82 -9.76 -7.89 -15.78
C PRO A 82 -9.04 -7.65 -17.12
N LYS A 83 -9.72 -7.02 -18.10
CA LYS A 83 -9.14 -6.61 -19.39
C LYS A 83 -8.52 -5.22 -19.36
N ASP A 84 -8.70 -4.45 -18.29
CA ASP A 84 -8.01 -3.17 -18.11
C ASP A 84 -6.50 -3.40 -18.09
N THR A 85 -5.75 -2.54 -18.79
CA THR A 85 -4.31 -2.69 -18.92
C THR A 85 -3.61 -2.65 -17.56
N ASN A 86 -4.04 -1.79 -16.65
CA ASN A 86 -3.46 -1.71 -15.31
C ASN A 86 -3.85 -2.93 -14.47
N ALA A 87 -5.07 -3.45 -14.61
CA ALA A 87 -5.47 -4.71 -14.00
C ALA A 87 -4.55 -5.86 -14.42
N ILE A 88 -4.28 -5.98 -15.72
CA ILE A 88 -3.39 -7.03 -16.27
C ILE A 88 -1.99 -6.92 -15.65
N PHE A 89 -1.40 -5.73 -15.64
CA PHE A 89 -0.07 -5.52 -15.04
C PHE A 89 -0.05 -5.81 -13.55
N PHE A 90 -1.07 -5.34 -12.82
CA PHE A 90 -1.19 -5.57 -11.38
C PHE A 90 -1.34 -7.05 -11.03
N PHE A 91 -2.23 -7.78 -11.71
CA PHE A 91 -2.43 -9.21 -11.45
C PHE A 91 -1.29 -10.09 -11.97
N ASN A 92 -0.56 -9.64 -13.01
CA ASN A 92 0.72 -10.26 -13.37
C ASN A 92 1.73 -10.15 -12.22
N GLU A 93 1.83 -8.98 -11.59
CA GLU A 93 2.72 -8.79 -10.45
C GLU A 93 2.30 -9.65 -9.27
N CYS A 94 1.00 -9.66 -8.92
CA CYS A 94 0.48 -10.53 -7.86
C CYS A 94 0.86 -12.00 -8.09
N ARG A 95 0.76 -12.49 -9.33
CA ARG A 95 1.12 -13.88 -9.68
C ARG A 95 2.60 -14.19 -9.51
N LYS A 96 3.51 -13.24 -9.71
CA LYS A 96 4.94 -13.43 -9.42
C LYS A 96 5.20 -13.73 -7.94
N HIS A 97 4.33 -13.20 -7.07
CA HIS A 97 4.35 -13.38 -5.63
C HIS A 97 3.46 -14.53 -5.14
N GLY A 98 2.91 -15.34 -6.04
CA GLY A 98 2.00 -16.45 -5.70
C GLY A 98 0.63 -16.01 -5.18
N ILE A 99 0.20 -14.79 -5.52
CA ILE A 99 -1.08 -14.20 -5.09
C ILE A 99 -2.05 -14.22 -6.27
N SER A 100 -3.22 -14.85 -6.05
CA SER A 100 -4.38 -14.84 -6.94
C SER A 100 -5.37 -13.75 -6.53
#